data_AF-X0PR40-F1
#
_entry.id   AF-X0PR40-F1
#
_cell.length_a   1.000
_cell.length_b   1.000
_cell.length_c   1.000
_cell.angle_alpha   90.00
_cell.angle_beta   90.00
_cell.angle_gamma   90.00
#
_symmetry.space_group_name_H-M   'P 1'
#
loop_
_entity.id
_entity.type
_entity.pdbx_description
1 polymer ?
#
loop_
_entity_poly.entity_id
_entity_poly.type
_entity_poly.pdbx_seq_one_letter_code
_entity_poly.pdbx_strand_id
1 'polypeptide(L)'
;MRAPADIPTVETDEAAVLEHLLATRWSCRAYQDRPVPEETIDRLLTIAQRSASWCNTQPWQAIVTSGEDTKRFREAMTSGARNNQPKFDFDAPAEYPGVYRERRPVSRSTTPTPTTRPTTTAQSGHP
;
A
#
# COMPACT_ATOMS: atom_id res chain seq x y z
N MET A 1 21.44 -12.46 29.69
CA MET A 1 20.03 -12.02 29.72
C MET A 1 20.07 -10.50 29.90
N ARG A 2 19.97 -9.73 28.80
CA ARG A 2 20.09 -8.27 28.85
C ARG A 2 18.78 -7.73 29.41
N ALA A 3 18.82 -7.04 30.54
CA ALA A 3 17.66 -6.32 31.05
C ALA A 3 17.13 -5.38 29.96
N PRO A 4 15.80 -5.20 29.83
CA PRO A 4 15.28 -4.17 28.94
C PRO A 4 15.86 -2.83 29.40
N ALA A 5 16.47 -2.09 28.47
CA ALA A 5 16.83 -0.70 28.72
C ALA A 5 15.58 0.04 29.21
N ASP A 6 15.71 0.90 30.23
CA ASP A 6 14.61 1.72 30.74
C ASP A 6 13.90 2.43 29.58
N ILE A 7 12.69 1.98 29.28
CA ILE A 7 11.82 2.63 28.31
C ILE A 7 11.14 3.75 29.08
N PRO A 8 11.27 5.03 28.66
CA PRO A 8 10.62 6.13 29.35
C PRO A 8 9.10 5.93 29.31
N THR A 9 8.48 5.82 30.48
CA THR A 9 7.03 5.78 30.64
C THR A 9 6.49 7.20 30.48
N VAL A 10 5.68 7.41 29.44
CA VAL A 10 4.90 8.64 29.25
C VAL A 10 3.51 8.39 29.83
N GLU A 11 2.95 9.32 30.60
CA GLU A 11 1.57 9.24 31.09
C GLU A 11 0.59 9.33 29.92
N THR A 12 0.32 8.21 29.26
CA THR A 12 -0.65 8.10 28.17
C THR A 12 -1.34 6.75 28.28
N ASP A 13 -2.65 6.71 28.00
CA ASP A 13 -3.35 5.45 27.83
C ASP A 13 -2.80 4.72 26.59
N GLU A 14 -1.89 3.78 26.82
CA GLU A 14 -1.20 3.02 25.77
C GLU A 14 -2.17 2.22 24.89
N ALA A 15 -3.26 1.71 25.48
CA ALA A 15 -4.27 0.95 24.76
C ALA A 15 -5.04 1.86 23.80
N ALA A 16 -5.47 3.04 24.29
CA ALA A 16 -6.15 4.03 23.46
C ALA A 16 -5.25 4.54 22.31
N VAL A 17 -3.95 4.75 22.56
CA VAL A 17 -2.99 5.13 21.51
C VAL A 17 -2.87 4.03 20.46
N LEU A 18 -2.73 2.78 20.88
CA LEU A 18 -2.61 1.66 19.96
C LEU A 18 -3.88 1.48 19.11
N GLU A 19 -5.06 1.55 19.72
CA GLU A 19 -6.34 1.49 19.01
C GLU A 19 -6.43 2.59 17.96
N HIS A 20 -6.08 3.83 18.31
CA HIS A 20 -6.06 4.95 17.38
C HIS A 20 -5.11 4.73 16.20
N LEU A 21 -3.88 4.28 16.45
CA LEU A 21 -2.89 4.00 15.40
C LEU A 21 -3.38 2.90 14.44
N LEU A 22 -3.99 1.84 14.97
CA LEU A 22 -4.52 0.75 14.16
C LEU A 22 -5.74 1.18 13.33
N ALA A 23 -6.62 2.01 13.91
CA ALA A 23 -7.82 2.51 13.25
C ALA A 23 -7.51 3.55 12.14
N THR A 24 -6.52 4.40 12.35
CA THR A 24 -6.17 5.48 11.40
C THR A 24 -5.25 5.03 10.27
N ARG A 25 -4.56 3.89 10.41
CA ARG A 25 -3.71 3.36 9.35
C ARG A 25 -4.53 2.96 8.13
N TRP A 26 -4.17 3.51 6.99
CA TRP A 26 -4.77 3.20 5.70
C TRP A 26 -3.71 2.88 4.65
N SER A 27 -4.11 2.22 3.56
CA SER A 27 -3.18 1.83 2.49
C SER A 27 -3.01 2.96 1.48
N CYS A 28 -1.96 3.76 1.66
CA CYS A 28 -1.59 4.85 0.77
C CYS A 28 -1.09 4.35 -0.59
N ARG A 29 -1.50 5.03 -1.68
CA ARG A 29 -1.16 4.66 -3.07
C ARG A 29 -0.55 5.80 -3.89
N ALA A 30 -0.27 6.94 -3.27
CA ALA A 30 0.41 8.07 -3.87
C ALA A 30 1.27 8.76 -2.79
N TYR A 31 2.55 8.98 -3.07
CA TYR A 31 3.52 9.50 -2.11
C TYR A 31 4.12 10.80 -2.63
N GLN A 32 4.58 11.66 -1.71
CA GLN A 32 5.36 12.84 -2.05
C GLN A 32 6.81 12.44 -2.38
N ASP A 33 7.52 13.26 -3.16
CA ASP A 33 8.95 13.05 -3.47
C ASP A 33 9.89 13.38 -2.30
N ARG A 34 9.34 13.68 -1.12
CA ARG A 34 10.10 13.99 0.09
C ARG A 34 10.67 12.71 0.70
N PRO A 35 12.01 12.59 0.81
CA PRO A 35 12.62 11.41 1.43
C PRO A 35 12.33 11.36 2.93
N VAL A 36 12.28 10.15 3.47
CA VAL A 36 12.22 9.91 4.92
C VAL A 36 13.67 9.84 5.45
N PRO A 37 14.01 10.52 6.56
CA PRO A 37 15.35 10.42 7.15
C PRO A 37 15.72 8.98 7.52
N GLU A 38 16.98 8.61 7.33
CA GLU A 38 17.48 7.24 7.59
C GLU A 38 17.25 6.80 9.03
N GLU A 39 17.55 7.67 10.00
CA GLU A 39 17.31 7.44 11.43
C GLU A 39 15.84 7.09 11.74
N THR A 40 14.90 7.68 10.98
CA THR A 40 13.48 7.38 11.13
C THR A 40 13.16 5.99 10.61
N ILE A 41 13.74 5.59 9.48
CA ILE A 41 13.60 4.25 8.91
C ILE A 41 14.17 3.20 9.88
N ASP A 42 15.37 3.42 10.41
CA ASP A 42 16.02 2.52 11.37
C ASP A 42 15.20 2.36 12.65
N ARG A 43 14.68 3.46 13.18
CA ARG A 43 13.79 3.43 14.34
C ARG A 43 12.52 2.64 14.05
N LEU A 44 11.90 2.83 12.88
CA LEU A 44 10.71 2.10 12.47
C LEU A 44 10.99 0.59 12.35
N LEU A 45 12.08 0.21 11.69
CA LEU A 45 12.47 -1.20 11.55
C LEU A 45 12.81 -1.82 12.89
N THR A 46 13.45 -1.08 13.80
CA THR A 46 13.74 -1.54 15.17
C THR A 46 12.46 -1.80 15.96
N ILE A 47 11.43 -0.95 15.80
CA ILE A 47 10.12 -1.17 16.42
C ILE A 47 9.43 -2.38 15.79
N ALA A 48 9.44 -2.50 14.46
CA ALA A 48 8.77 -3.58 13.72
C ALA A 48 9.33 -4.97 14.08
N GLN A 49 10.62 -5.07 14.40
CA GLN A 49 11.27 -6.30 14.86
C GLN A 49 10.70 -6.85 16.18
N ARG A 50 9.91 -6.07 16.92
CA ARG A 50 9.23 -6.57 18.13
C ARG A 50 7.97 -7.38 17.83
N SER A 51 7.62 -7.55 16.56
CA SER A 51 6.49 -8.39 16.16
C SER A 51 6.72 -9.83 16.61
N ALA A 52 5.69 -10.48 17.16
CA ALA A 52 5.81 -11.86 17.58
C ALA A 52 6.14 -12.78 16.39
N SER A 53 7.02 -13.74 16.60
CA SER A 53 7.36 -14.76 15.60
C SER A 53 7.43 -16.13 16.26
N TRP A 54 7.19 -17.19 15.48
CA TRP A 54 7.25 -18.56 16.01
C TRP A 54 8.64 -18.85 16.58
N CYS A 55 8.69 -19.29 17.84
CA CYS A 55 9.92 -19.54 18.59
C CYS A 55 10.89 -18.35 18.62
N ASN A 56 10.41 -17.12 18.44
CA ASN A 56 11.22 -15.90 18.34
C ASN A 56 12.34 -15.99 17.27
N THR A 57 12.10 -16.76 16.20
CA THR A 57 13.01 -16.94 15.07
C THR A 57 13.34 -15.66 14.30
N GLN A 58 12.45 -14.66 14.36
CA GLN A 58 12.59 -13.36 13.71
C GLN A 58 13.08 -13.48 12.25
N PRO A 59 12.39 -14.26 11.39
CA PRO A 59 12.94 -14.69 10.10
C PRO A 59 12.98 -13.58 9.04
N TRP A 60 12.45 -12.40 9.36
CA TRP A 60 12.34 -11.30 8.41
C TRP A 60 13.71 -10.77 8.01
N GLN A 61 13.88 -10.55 6.71
CA GLN A 61 14.98 -9.80 6.13
C GLN A 61 14.39 -8.65 5.34
N ALA A 62 14.91 -7.44 5.57
CA ALA A 62 14.45 -6.24 4.88
C ALA A 62 15.59 -5.66 4.03
N ILE A 63 15.28 -5.36 2.77
CA ILE A 63 16.15 -4.59 1.88
C ILE A 63 15.48 -3.24 1.66
N VAL A 64 16.13 -2.18 2.12
CA VAL A 64 15.67 -0.80 1.92
C VAL A 64 16.47 -0.21 0.76
N THR A 65 15.77 0.35 -0.22
CA THR A 65 16.39 1.12 -1.31
C THR A 65 16.01 2.59 -1.15
N SER A 66 16.88 3.49 -1.61
CA SER A 66 16.63 4.92 -1.64
C SER A 66 17.10 5.51 -2.97
N GLY A 67 16.57 6.70 -3.31
CA GLY A 67 17.03 7.47 -4.47
C GLY A 67 17.07 6.67 -5.77
N GLU A 68 18.27 6.55 -6.35
CA GLU A 68 18.49 5.91 -7.65
C GLU A 68 18.26 4.40 -7.61
N ASP A 69 18.58 3.73 -6.50
CA ASP A 69 18.34 2.29 -6.37
C ASP A 69 16.84 1.97 -6.37
N THR A 70 16.02 2.82 -5.75
CA THR A 70 14.56 2.68 -5.82
C THR A 70 14.04 2.91 -7.23
N LYS A 71 14.63 3.83 -8.00
CA LYS A 71 14.25 4.04 -9.41
C LYS A 71 14.60 2.82 -10.25
N ARG A 72 15.83 2.32 -10.15
CA ARG A 72 16.28 1.11 -10.85
C ARG A 72 15.39 -0.09 -10.51
N PHE A 73 15.06 -0.26 -9.22
CA PHE A 73 14.15 -1.32 -8.78
C PHE A 73 12.74 -1.14 -9.36
N ARG A 74 12.20 0.08 -9.33
CA ARG A 74 10.88 0.40 -9.92
C ARG A 74 10.83 0.08 -11.42
N GLU A 75 11.85 0.45 -12.16
CA GLU A 75 11.93 0.19 -13.61
C GLU A 75 11.96 -1.30 -13.91
N ALA A 76 12.79 -2.07 -13.20
CA ALA A 76 12.86 -3.51 -13.33
C ALA A 76 11.49 -4.18 -13.05
N MET A 77 10.84 -3.80 -11.95
CA MET A 77 9.53 -4.33 -11.57
C MET A 77 8.43 -3.97 -12.59
N THR A 78 8.40 -2.71 -13.04
CA THR A 78 7.38 -2.23 -13.98
C THR A 78 7.57 -2.85 -15.37
N SER A 79 8.82 -3.00 -15.82
CA SER A 79 9.14 -3.70 -17.06
C SER A 79 8.70 -5.17 -17.00
N GLY A 80 9.03 -5.87 -15.91
CA GLY A 80 8.60 -7.25 -15.70
C GLY A 80 7.08 -7.41 -15.73
N ALA A 81 6.35 -6.50 -15.09
CA ALA A 81 4.88 -6.53 -15.05
C ALA A 81 4.22 -6.22 -16.40
N ARG A 82 4.83 -5.36 -17.23
CA ARG A 82 4.31 -5.05 -18.58
C ARG A 82 4.54 -6.18 -19.57
N ASN A 83 5.66 -6.90 -19.41
CA ASN A 83 6.13 -7.87 -20.39
C ASN A 83 5.73 -9.31 -20.07
N ASN A 84 5.19 -9.57 -18.87
CA ASN A 84 4.82 -10.92 -18.43
C ASN A 84 3.38 -10.95 -17.92
N GLN A 85 2.71 -12.10 -18.10
CA GLN A 85 1.43 -12.33 -17.46
C GLN A 85 1.62 -12.64 -15.96
N PRO A 86 0.76 -12.10 -15.08
CA PRO A 86 0.81 -12.45 -13.66
C PRO A 86 0.53 -13.95 -13.50
N LYS A 87 1.46 -14.64 -12.84
CA LYS A 87 1.32 -16.05 -12.46
C LYS A 87 1.12 -16.12 -10.96
N PHE A 88 0.00 -16.71 -10.54
CA PHE A 88 -0.30 -16.98 -9.14
C PHE A 88 -0.10 -18.46 -8.86
N ASP A 89 0.31 -18.83 -7.64
CA ASP A 89 0.44 -20.24 -7.23
C ASP A 89 -0.92 -20.94 -7.11
N PHE A 90 -1.98 -20.14 -6.99
CA PHE A 90 -3.36 -20.58 -6.91
C PHE A 90 -4.22 -19.82 -7.91
N ASP A 91 -5.25 -20.48 -8.43
CA ASP A 91 -6.19 -19.83 -9.33
C ASP A 91 -6.86 -18.64 -8.67
N ALA A 92 -7.05 -17.57 -9.44
CA ALA A 92 -7.78 -16.41 -8.97
C ALA A 92 -9.22 -16.83 -8.63
N PRO A 93 -9.81 -16.33 -7.54
CA PRO A 93 -11.20 -16.62 -7.21
C PRO A 93 -12.10 -16.11 -8.33
N ALA A 94 -13.06 -16.95 -8.76
CA ALA A 94 -14.03 -16.60 -9.81
C ALA A 94 -14.83 -15.34 -9.44
N GLU A 95 -15.13 -15.16 -8.15
CA GLU A 95 -15.70 -13.94 -7.60
C GLU A 95 -15.32 -13.75 -6.12
N TYR A 96 -15.46 -12.51 -5.63
CA TYR A 96 -15.47 -12.21 -4.20
C TYR A 96 -16.93 -12.06 -3.74
N PRO A 97 -17.47 -12.94 -2.87
CA PRO A 97 -18.84 -12.83 -2.40
C PRO A 97 -19.02 -11.84 -1.24
N GLY A 98 -20.20 -11.22 -1.14
CA GLY A 98 -20.66 -10.41 0.00
C GLY A 98 -19.65 -9.35 0.48
N VAL A 99 -19.36 -9.37 1.78
CA VAL A 99 -18.47 -8.39 2.46
C VAL A 99 -17.05 -8.31 1.87
N TYR A 100 -16.57 -9.36 1.20
CA TYR A 100 -15.24 -9.34 0.57
C TYR A 100 -15.23 -8.50 -0.70
N ARG A 101 -16.35 -8.46 -1.44
CA ARG A 101 -16.54 -7.55 -2.57
C ARG A 101 -16.54 -6.10 -2.11
N GLU A 102 -17.28 -5.83 -1.04
CA GLU A 102 -17.42 -4.48 -0.46
C GLU A 102 -16.10 -3.93 0.08
N ARG A 103 -15.28 -4.80 0.70
CA ARG A 103 -13.96 -4.42 1.23
C ARG A 103 -12.91 -4.23 0.14
N ARG A 104 -13.11 -4.73 -1.08
CA ARG A 104 -12.14 -4.59 -2.18
C ARG A 104 -12.24 -3.18 -2.74
N PRO A 105 -11.27 -2.29 -2.50
CA PRO A 105 -11.29 -0.97 -3.10
C PRO A 105 -11.05 -1.14 -4.59
N VAL A 106 -12.04 -0.77 -5.43
CA VAL A 106 -11.79 -0.60 -6.86
C VAL A 106 -10.73 0.50 -6.99
N SER A 107 -9.62 0.21 -7.67
CA SER A 107 -8.68 1.27 -8.05
C SER A 107 -9.45 2.27 -8.88
N ARG A 108 -9.74 3.46 -8.31
CA ARG A 108 -10.30 4.57 -9.08
C ARG A 108 -9.22 5.01 -10.06
N SER A 109 -9.20 4.41 -11.26
CA SER A 109 -8.52 4.99 -12.40
C SER A 109 -9.26 6.29 -12.72
N THR A 110 -8.64 7.42 -12.43
CA THR A 110 -9.13 8.74 -12.87
C THR A 110 -8.89 8.87 -14.38
N THR A 111 -9.52 8.00 -15.17
CA THR A 111 -9.61 8.23 -16.62
C THR A 111 -10.89 9.02 -16.82
N PRO A 112 -10.84 10.32 -17.14
CA PRO A 112 -12.05 11.05 -17.48
C PRO A 112 -12.63 10.41 -18.74
N THR A 113 -13.82 9.84 -18.62
CA THR A 113 -14.61 9.40 -19.77
C THR A 113 -14.89 10.62 -20.64
N PRO A 114 -14.45 10.68 -21.92
CA PRO A 114 -14.84 11.77 -22.79
C PRO A 114 -16.35 11.69 -22.99
N THR A 115 -17.07 12.70 -22.48
CA THR A 115 -18.50 12.87 -22.72
C THR A 115 -18.68 13.26 -24.19
N THR A 116 -19.00 12.29 -25.04
CA THR A 116 -19.45 12.57 -26.40
C THR A 116 -20.83 13.21 -26.32
N ARG A 117 -20.88 14.52 -26.60
CA ARG A 117 -22.12 15.28 -26.71
C ARG A 117 -22.90 14.74 -27.92
N PRO A 118 -24.18 14.38 -27.82
CA PRO A 118 -24.93 13.99 -29.00
C PRO A 118 -25.12 15.19 -29.92
N THR A 119 -24.58 15.10 -31.13
CA THR A 119 -24.87 16.06 -32.21
C THR A 119 -26.31 15.84 -32.66
N THR A 120 -27.19 16.75 -32.28
CA THR A 120 -28.55 16.84 -32.84
C THR A 120 -28.43 17.24 -34.32
N THR A 121 -28.57 16.28 -35.22
CA THR A 121 -28.85 16.56 -36.63
C THR A 121 -30.33 16.88 -36.76
N ALA A 122 -30.64 18.16 -36.96
CA ALA A 122 -31.96 18.62 -37.35
C ALA A 122 -32.30 18.10 -38.76
N GLN A 123 -33.34 17.28 -38.88
CA GLN A 123 -33.99 17.05 -40.17
C GLN A 123 -34.95 18.22 -40.43
N SER A 124 -34.66 18.97 -41.50
CA SER A 124 -35.58 19.95 -42.10
C SER A 124 -36.30 19.29 -43.28
N GLY A 125 -37.57 19.66 -43.49
CA GLY A 125 -38.53 19.13 -44.49
C GLY A 125 -38.05 19.27 -45.95
N HIS A 126 -38.76 18.88 -46.99
CA HIS A 126 -40.19 18.77 -47.36
C HIS A 126 -40.19 18.05 -48.75
N PRO A 127 -41.29 17.89 -49.51
CA PRO A 127 -42.72 18.15 -49.26
C PRO A 127 -43.54 16.89 -48.96
#